data_AF-A0A0W0UZF6-F1
#
_entry.id   AF-A0A0W0UZF6-F1
#
_cell.length_a   1.000
_cell.length_b   1.000
_cell.length_c   1.000
_cell.angle_alpha   90.00
_cell.angle_beta   90.00
_cell.angle_gamma   90.00
#
_symmetry.space_group_name_H-M   'P 1'
#
loop_
_entity.id
_entity.type
_entity.pdbx_description
1 polymer ?
#
loop_
_entity_poly.entity_id
_entity_poly.type
_entity_poly.pdbx_seq_one_letter_code
_entity_poly.pdbx_strand_id
1 'polypeptide(L)'
;MINKEKWDKLAISMSKIGINEADLIEKFIVGSGKGGQKLHKTASTVYVKHIPSGIEIKCQDSRSREDNRYFARMRLCEKLHAIVSEEKSKKQQEIEKIKRQKKRRSRRVKQKILDKKTKQGELKILRKKPGIYE
;
A
#
# COMPACT_ATOMS: atom_id res chain seq x y z
N MET A 1 18.25 -20.82 14.19
CA MET A 1 19.25 -19.73 14.26
C MET A 1 19.41 -19.13 12.88
N ILE A 2 19.62 -17.82 12.80
CA ILE A 2 19.82 -17.15 11.52
C ILE A 2 21.23 -17.40 11.05
N ASN A 3 21.34 -17.93 9.82
CA ASN A 3 22.62 -18.20 9.20
C ASN A 3 23.11 -16.97 8.43
N LYS A 4 24.42 -16.95 8.13
CA LYS A 4 25.08 -15.89 7.36
C LYS A 4 24.39 -15.61 6.01
N GLU A 5 24.00 -16.66 5.30
CA GLU A 5 23.29 -16.55 4.02
C GLU A 5 22.00 -15.71 4.09
N LYS A 6 21.28 -15.76 5.21
CA LYS A 6 20.06 -14.95 5.39
C LYS A 6 20.40 -13.47 5.53
N TRP A 7 21.47 -13.17 6.25
CA TRP A 7 21.98 -11.80 6.36
C TRP A 7 22.43 -11.25 5.02
N ASP A 8 23.15 -12.05 4.22
CA ASP A 8 23.60 -11.64 2.90
C ASP A 8 22.41 -11.34 1.97
N LYS A 9 21.40 -12.22 1.96
CA LYS A 9 20.14 -11.99 1.22
C LYS A 9 19.42 -10.72 1.67
N LEU A 10 19.38 -10.48 2.98
CA LEU A 10 18.76 -9.28 3.53
C LEU A 10 19.52 -8.02 3.14
N ALA A 11 20.86 -8.04 3.18
CA ALA A 11 21.69 -6.91 2.76
C ALA A 11 21.48 -6.56 1.28
N ILE A 12 21.41 -7.56 0.40
CA ILE A 12 21.09 -7.37 -1.02
C ILE A 12 19.70 -6.74 -1.17
N SER A 13 18.70 -7.23 -0.43
CA SER A 13 17.35 -6.68 -0.47
C SER A 13 17.29 -5.23 0.03
N MET A 14 18.02 -4.91 1.10
CA MET A 14 18.12 -3.56 1.65
C MET A 14 18.77 -2.59 0.64
N SER A 15 19.88 -2.99 0.02
CA SER A 15 20.55 -2.20 -1.02
C SER A 15 19.65 -1.96 -2.24
N LYS A 16 18.88 -2.97 -2.66
CA LYS A 16 17.91 -2.83 -3.77
C LYS A 16 16.83 -1.78 -3.52
N ILE A 17 16.44 -1.57 -2.26
CA ILE A 17 15.47 -0.55 -1.84
C ILE A 17 16.15 0.80 -1.56
N GLY A 18 17.48 0.83 -1.47
CA GLY A 18 18.25 2.03 -1.16
C GLY A 18 18.33 2.32 0.35
N ILE A 19 18.22 1.30 1.19
CA ILE A 19 18.40 1.44 2.65
C ILE A 19 19.89 1.28 2.96
N ASN A 20 20.50 2.33 3.49
CA ASN A 20 21.87 2.28 4.01
C ASN A 20 21.86 1.95 5.50
N GLU A 21 22.89 1.24 5.97
CA GLU A 21 23.01 0.90 7.39
C GLU A 21 23.26 2.12 8.28
N ALA A 22 23.90 3.17 7.74
CA ALA A 22 24.17 4.40 8.47
C ALA A 22 22.90 5.18 8.84
N ASP A 23 21.83 4.99 8.06
CA ASP A 23 20.54 5.68 8.24
C ASP A 23 19.60 4.93 9.21
N LEU A 24 20.06 3.81 9.78
CA LEU A 24 19.31 2.99 10.71
C LEU A 24 19.73 3.26 12.15
N ILE A 25 18.77 3.72 12.95
CA ILE A 25 18.92 3.80 14.39
C ILE A 25 18.37 2.52 14.99
N GLU A 26 19.26 1.70 15.55
CA GLU A 26 18.92 0.47 16.24
C GLU A 26 19.03 0.66 17.76
N LYS A 27 18.00 0.22 18.50
CA LYS A 27 17.98 0.24 19.97
C LYS A 27 17.48 -1.10 20.48
N PHE A 28 18.11 -1.60 21.53
CA PHE A 28 17.66 -2.78 22.25
C PHE A 28 16.87 -2.34 23.47
N ILE A 29 15.64 -2.82 23.58
CA ILE A 29 14.71 -2.46 24.64
C ILE A 29 14.17 -3.72 25.30
N VAL A 30 13.63 -3.55 26.50
CA VAL A 30 12.91 -4.60 27.20
C VAL A 30 11.54 -4.81 26.55
N GLY A 31 11.10 -6.06 26.50
CA GLY A 31 9.80 -6.43 25.95
C GLY A 31 8.65 -5.98 26.85
N SER A 32 7.48 -5.81 26.24
CA SER A 32 6.25 -5.42 26.93
C SER A 32 5.14 -6.45 26.66
N GLY A 33 4.13 -6.49 27.55
CA GLY A 33 2.97 -7.37 27.43
C GLY A 33 3.04 -8.60 28.32
N LYS A 34 2.10 -9.54 28.09
CA LYS A 34 1.99 -10.79 28.86
C LYS A 34 3.18 -11.69 28.53
N GLY A 35 4.12 -11.78 29.45
CA GLY A 35 5.32 -12.61 29.33
C GLY A 35 5.83 -13.09 30.68
N GLY A 36 6.83 -13.97 30.63
CA GLY A 36 7.54 -14.38 31.84
C GLY A 36 8.54 -13.32 32.31
N GLN A 37 9.09 -13.50 33.50
CA GLN A 37 10.09 -12.61 34.10
C GLN A 37 11.27 -12.31 33.16
N LYS A 38 11.69 -13.28 32.35
CA LYS A 38 12.79 -13.13 31.38
C LYS A 38 12.54 -12.04 30.34
N LEU A 39 11.29 -11.88 29.86
CA LEU A 39 10.93 -10.87 28.87
C LEU A 39 11.13 -9.44 29.41
N HIS A 40 10.83 -9.24 30.69
CA HIS A 40 10.90 -7.95 31.36
C HIS A 40 12.28 -7.62 31.96
N LYS A 41 13.21 -8.59 31.98
CA LYS A 41 14.58 -8.38 32.46
C LYS A 41 15.60 -8.29 31.33
N THR A 42 15.38 -9.02 30.23
CA THR A 42 16.33 -9.07 29.13
C THR A 42 15.91 -8.13 28.01
N ALA A 43 16.83 -7.28 27.55
CA ALA A 43 16.62 -6.39 26.40
C ALA A 43 16.71 -7.16 25.06
N SER A 44 15.78 -8.10 24.85
CA SER A 44 15.70 -8.92 23.64
C SER A 44 14.92 -8.25 22.51
N THR A 45 14.04 -7.29 22.81
CA THR A 45 13.23 -6.59 21.82
C THR A 45 14.08 -5.58 21.06
N VAL A 46 13.96 -5.58 19.74
CA VAL A 46 14.70 -4.67 18.87
C VAL A 46 13.77 -3.59 18.35
N TYR A 47 14.19 -2.34 18.51
CA TYR A 47 13.59 -1.19 17.89
C TYR A 47 14.52 -0.69 16.79
N VAL A 48 14.00 -0.53 15.58
CA VAL A 48 14.73 0.00 14.42
C VAL A 48 13.94 1.17 13.87
N LYS A 49 14.64 2.28 13.63
CA LYS A 49 14.10 3.46 12.95
C LYS A 49 14.95 3.78 11.73
N HIS A 50 14.28 3.93 10.59
CA HIS A 50 14.90 4.46 9.38
C HIS A 50 14.70 5.98 9.34
N ILE A 51 15.79 6.74 9.44
CA ILE A 51 15.76 8.19 9.54
C ILE A 51 15.09 8.84 8.32
N PRO A 52 15.50 8.56 7.06
CA PRO A 52 15.00 9.31 5.91
C PRO A 52 13.53 9.01 5.59
N SER A 53 13.05 7.79 5.86
CA SER A 53 11.62 7.46 5.67
C SER A 53 10.76 7.72 6.91
N GLY A 54 11.36 7.99 8.08
CA GLY A 54 10.65 8.14 9.35
C GLY A 54 9.95 6.87 9.84
N ILE A 55 10.23 5.71 9.25
CA ILE A 55 9.55 4.45 9.61
C ILE A 55 10.20 3.83 10.83
N GLU A 56 9.36 3.52 11.80
CA GLU A 56 9.75 2.89 13.06
C GLU A 56 9.14 1.51 13.17
N ILE A 57 9.94 0.53 13.60
CA ILE A 57 9.53 -0.86 13.78
C ILE A 57 10.07 -1.38 15.10
N LYS A 58 9.18 -1.99 15.88
CA LYS A 58 9.52 -2.73 17.09
C LYS A 58 9.25 -4.21 16.85
N CYS A 59 10.24 -5.06 17.16
CA CYS A 59 10.19 -6.50 16.90
C CYS A 59 10.49 -7.30 18.18
N GLN A 60 9.59 -8.22 18.54
CA GLN A 60 9.65 -9.04 19.75
C GLN A 60 9.27 -10.52 19.52
N ASP A 61 9.48 -11.06 18.31
CA ASP A 61 8.98 -12.40 17.95
C ASP A 61 9.73 -13.55 18.64
N SER A 62 11.04 -13.39 18.81
CA SER A 62 11.92 -14.42 19.36
C SER A 62 12.45 -14.02 20.73
N ARG A 63 12.89 -15.02 21.50
CA ARG A 63 13.65 -14.81 22.74
C ARG A 63 15.08 -14.32 22.47
N SER A 64 15.60 -14.53 21.25
CA SER A 64 16.94 -14.08 20.84
C SER A 64 16.91 -12.67 20.26
N ARG A 65 17.87 -11.84 20.70
CA ARG A 65 18.06 -10.47 20.22
C ARG A 65 18.49 -10.42 18.75
N GLU A 66 19.35 -11.33 18.32
CA GLU A 66 19.83 -11.39 16.93
C GLU A 66 18.72 -11.78 15.98
N ASP A 67 17.86 -12.71 16.40
CA ASP A 67 16.67 -13.08 15.64
C ASP A 67 15.74 -11.88 15.46
N ASN A 68 15.47 -11.17 16.54
CA ASN A 68 14.65 -9.96 16.49
C ASN A 68 15.29 -8.85 15.64
N ARG A 69 16.62 -8.76 15.57
CA ARG A 69 17.32 -7.77 14.73
C ARG A 69 17.08 -8.04 13.24
N TYR A 70 17.24 -9.29 12.83
CA TYR A 70 16.97 -9.71 11.46
C TYR A 70 15.51 -9.48 11.08
N PHE A 71 14.57 -9.92 11.92
CA PHE A 71 13.14 -9.74 11.65
C PHE A 71 12.73 -8.26 11.62
N ALA A 72 13.31 -7.42 12.47
CA ALA A 72 13.07 -5.97 12.43
C ALA A 72 13.49 -5.36 11.09
N ARG A 73 14.71 -5.66 10.62
CA ARG A 73 15.22 -5.18 9.33
C ARG A 73 14.45 -5.74 8.13
N MET A 74 14.06 -7.01 8.18
CA MET A 74 13.23 -7.65 7.15
C MET A 74 11.87 -6.97 7.04
N ARG A 75 11.18 -6.73 8.15
CA ARG A 75 9.90 -6.01 8.16
C ARG A 75 10.03 -4.56 7.70
N LEU A 76 11.16 -3.90 7.99
CA LEU A 76 11.42 -2.55 7.50
C LEU A 76 11.48 -2.52 5.98
N CYS A 77 12.22 -3.47 5.40
CA CYS A 77 12.33 -3.67 3.96
C CYS A 77 10.95 -3.93 3.34
N GLU A 78 10.16 -4.84 3.91
CA GLU A 78 8.79 -5.15 3.43
C GLU A 78 7.87 -3.92 3.47
N LYS A 79 7.90 -3.17 4.57
CA LYS A 79 7.04 -1.98 4.74
C LYS A 79 7.41 -0.88 3.74
N LEU A 80 8.70 -0.63 3.52
CA LEU A 80 9.16 0.32 2.51
C LEU A 80 8.77 -0.11 1.10
N HIS A 81 8.94 -1.39 0.78
CA HIS A 81 8.54 -1.94 -0.50
C HIS A 81 7.03 -1.79 -0.75
N ALA A 82 6.20 -2.06 0.26
CA ALA A 82 4.76 -1.89 0.19
C ALA A 82 4.36 -0.44 -0.14
N ILE A 83 4.96 0.55 0.55
CA ILE A 83 4.70 1.98 0.31
C ILE A 83 5.05 2.36 -1.13
N VAL A 84 6.24 1.97 -1.61
CA VAL A 84 6.68 2.26 -2.99
C VAL A 84 5.76 1.61 -4.02
N SER A 85 5.30 0.38 -3.76
CA SER A 85 4.37 -0.33 -4.64
C SER A 85 2.99 0.34 -4.68
N GLU A 86 2.46 0.74 -3.53
CA GLU A 86 1.19 1.45 -3.42
C GLU A 86 1.22 2.79 -4.16
N GLU A 87 2.31 3.55 -4.06
CA GLU A 87 2.46 4.81 -4.80
C GLU A 87 2.47 4.58 -6.32
N LYS A 88 3.17 3.54 -6.80
CA LYS A 88 3.16 3.17 -8.22
C LYS A 88 1.76 2.78 -8.68
N SER A 89 1.04 1.98 -7.88
CA SER A 89 -0.33 1.57 -8.17
C SER A 89 -1.28 2.78 -8.24
N LYS A 90 -1.21 3.69 -7.28
CA LYS A 90 -2.02 4.94 -7.26
C LYS A 90 -1.75 5.79 -8.50
N LYS A 91 -0.48 6.01 -8.85
CA LYS A 91 -0.10 6.74 -10.07
C LYS A 91 -0.65 6.07 -11.34
N GLN A 92 -0.57 4.74 -11.42
CA GLN A 92 -1.11 3.99 -12.56
C GLN A 92 -2.63 4.11 -12.67
N GLN A 93 -3.35 4.01 -11.55
CA GLN A 93 -4.80 4.19 -11.51
C GLN A 93 -5.23 5.59 -11.94
N GLU A 94 -4.48 6.62 -11.53
CA GLU A 94 -4.73 8.00 -11.95
C GLU A 94 -4.54 8.18 -13.45
N ILE A 95 -3.44 7.64 -14.01
CA ILE A 95 -3.19 7.64 -15.45
C ILE A 95 -4.32 6.92 -16.20
N GLU A 96 -4.75 5.76 -15.72
CA GLU A 96 -5.84 5.00 -16.32
C GLU A 96 -7.17 5.77 -16.25
N LYS A 97 -7.46 6.42 -15.13
CA LYS A 97 -8.64 7.27 -14.96
C LYS A 97 -8.65 8.41 -15.98
N ILE A 98 -7.52 9.10 -16.15
CA ILE A 98 -7.36 10.18 -17.15
C ILE A 98 -7.55 9.61 -18.57
N LYS A 99 -6.92 8.48 -18.90
CA LYS A 99 -7.10 7.80 -20.19
C LYS A 99 -8.57 7.43 -20.44
N ARG A 100 -9.27 6.92 -19.42
CA ARG A 100 -10.69 6.56 -19.50
C ARG A 100 -11.59 7.78 -19.70
N GLN A 101 -11.29 8.90 -19.03
CA GLN A 101 -12.03 10.17 -19.21
C GLN A 101 -11.83 10.73 -20.63
N LYS A 102 -10.59 10.70 -21.15
CA LYS A 102 -10.27 11.18 -22.51
C LYS A 102 -10.72 10.21 -23.61
N LYS A 103 -11.07 8.96 -23.27
CA LYS A 103 -11.45 7.94 -24.25
C LYS A 103 -12.74 8.32 -24.97
N ARG A 104 -12.65 8.51 -26.28
CA ARG A 104 -13.83 8.72 -27.13
C ARG A 104 -14.76 7.50 -27.05
N ARG A 105 -16.05 7.75 -26.81
CA ARG A 105 -17.09 6.71 -26.88
C ARG A 105 -17.12 6.08 -28.27
N SER A 106 -17.26 4.76 -28.34
CA SER A 106 -17.34 4.04 -29.61
C SER A 106 -18.58 4.45 -30.40
N ARG A 107 -18.53 4.30 -31.73
CA ARG A 107 -19.65 4.64 -32.62
C ARG A 107 -20.94 3.93 -32.21
N ARG A 108 -20.86 2.64 -31.87
CA ARG A 108 -22.00 1.83 -31.40
C ARG A 108 -22.62 2.38 -30.11
N VAL A 109 -21.80 2.83 -29.15
CA VAL A 109 -22.30 3.42 -27.90
C VAL A 109 -22.97 4.77 -28.16
N LYS A 110 -22.38 5.60 -29.02
CA LYS A 110 -22.98 6.87 -29.43
C LYS A 110 -24.35 6.67 -30.08
N GLN A 111 -24.47 5.70 -31.00
CA GLN A 111 -25.74 5.36 -31.64
C GLN A 111 -26.81 4.96 -30.63
N LYS A 112 -26.49 4.02 -29.70
CA LYS A 112 -27.42 3.61 -28.64
C LYS A 112 -27.91 4.77 -27.77
N ILE A 113 -27.04 5.75 -27.48
CA ILE A 113 -27.41 6.95 -26.71
C ILE A 113 -28.39 7.81 -27.51
N LEU A 114 -28.13 7.99 -28.81
CA LEU A 114 -29.00 8.74 -29.70
C LEU A 114 -30.38 8.10 -29.77
N ASP A 115 -30.45 6.78 -30.01
CA ASP A 115 -31.69 6.02 -30.11
C ASP A 115 -32.52 6.08 -28.82
N LYS A 116 -31.85 6.07 -27.64
CA LYS A 116 -32.53 6.27 -26.36
C LYS A 116 -33.10 7.67 -26.22
N LYS A 117 -32.38 8.69 -26.69
CA LYS A 117 -32.80 10.10 -26.61
C LYS A 117 -34.00 10.39 -27.51
N THR A 118 -34.03 9.85 -28.73
CA THR A 118 -35.19 9.94 -29.63
C THR A 118 -36.43 9.28 -29.01
N LYS A 119 -36.33 8.02 -28.56
CA LYS A 119 -37.43 7.31 -27.89
C LYS A 119 -38.00 8.09 -26.70
N GLN A 120 -37.13 8.68 -25.89
CA GLN A 120 -37.59 9.45 -24.73
C GLN A 120 -38.25 10.79 -25.12
N GLY A 121 -37.84 11.40 -26.24
CA GLY A 121 -38.52 12.56 -26.81
C GLY A 121 -39.94 12.21 -27.29
N GLU A 122 -40.07 11.12 -28.04
CA GLU A 122 -41.36 10.59 -28.51
C GLU A 122 -42.32 10.33 -27.33
N LEU A 123 -41.84 9.64 -26.30
CA LEU A 123 -42.62 9.40 -25.08
C LEU A 123 -43.06 10.68 -24.38
N LYS A 124 -42.23 11.73 -24.38
CA LYS A 124 -42.61 13.03 -23.77
C LYS A 124 -43.69 13.75 -24.58
N ILE A 125 -43.65 13.66 -25.91
CA ILE A 125 -44.69 14.22 -26.77
C ILE A 125 -46.02 13.51 -26.50
N LEU A 126 -46.01 12.18 -26.49
CA LEU A 126 -47.20 11.36 -26.20
C LEU A 126 -47.79 11.61 -24.80
N ARG A 127 -46.95 11.99 -23.83
CA ARG A 127 -47.38 12.33 -22.46
C ARG A 127 -47.86 13.77 -22.30
N LYS A 128 -47.72 14.64 -23.32
CA LYS A 128 -48.27 16.00 -23.22
C LYS A 128 -49.78 15.90 -23.09
N LYS A 129 -50.33 16.66 -22.13
CA LYS A 129 -51.78 16.77 -21.97
C LYS A 129 -52.36 17.29 -23.30
N PRO A 130 -53.41 16.65 -23.85
CA PRO A 130 -54.05 17.15 -25.05
C PRO A 130 -54.49 18.59 -24.82
N GLY A 131 -54.30 19.46 -25.83
CA GLY A 131 -54.81 20.83 -25.78
C GLY A 131 -56.31 20.80 -25.56
N ILE A 132 -56.81 21.73 -24.74
CA ILE A 132 -58.24 21.95 -24.58
C ILE A 132 -58.73 22.44 -25.95
N TYR A 133 -59.57 21.65 -26.62
CA TYR A 133 -60.23 22.08 -27.85
C TYR A 133 -61.40 22.99 -27.43
N GLU A 134 -61.36 24.25 -27.85
CA GLU A 134 -62.49 25.20 -27.75
C GLU A 134 -63.59 24.86 -28.77
#